data_AF-A0A7R9HGN5-F1
#
_entry.id   AF-A0A7R9HGN5-F1
#
_cell.length_a   1.000
_cell.length_b   1.000
_cell.length_c   1.000
_cell.angle_alpha   90.00
_cell.angle_beta   90.00
_cell.angle_gamma   90.00
#
_symmetry.space_group_name_H-M   'P 1'
#
loop_
_entity.id
_entity.type
_entity.pdbx_description
1 polymer ?
#
loop_
_entity_poly.entity_id
_entity_poly.type
_entity_poly.pdbx_seq_one_letter_code
_entity_poly.pdbx_strand_id
1 'polypeptide(L)'
;MFQAINNALDIALGKDPSAIIFGEDVGFGGVFRCTLGLQDKYGKDRVFNTPLCEQGIAGFGIGAAAAGSTAIAEIQFADYIFPAFDQLVNEAAKYRYRSGNTFDCGNLTVRSTWGAVGHGGLYHSQCPEAYFA
;
A
#
# COMPACT_ATOMS: atom_id res chain seq x y z
N MET A 1 -0.76 -16.56 8.18
CA MET A 1 -1.02 -15.68 7.01
C MET A 1 0.04 -14.59 6.85
N PHE A 2 0.35 -13.77 7.87
CA PHE A 2 1.32 -12.66 7.71
C PHE A 2 2.69 -13.09 7.16
N GLN A 3 3.22 -14.26 7.53
CA GLN A 3 4.49 -14.78 6.99
C GLN A 3 4.45 -15.02 5.47
N ALA A 4 3.29 -15.44 4.94
CA ALA A 4 3.11 -15.62 3.51
C ALA A 4 3.09 -14.27 2.78
N ILE A 5 2.46 -13.24 3.39
CA ILE A 5 2.50 -11.86 2.88
C ILE A 5 3.95 -11.36 2.88
N ASN A 6 4.67 -11.54 3.99
CA ASN A 6 6.08 -11.17 4.08
C ASN A 6 6.93 -11.87 3.01
N ASN A 7 6.73 -13.17 2.80
CA ASN A 7 7.43 -13.91 1.75
C ASN A 7 7.08 -13.41 0.33
N ALA A 8 5.82 -13.05 0.07
CA ALA A 8 5.43 -12.46 -1.22
C ALA A 8 6.12 -11.10 -1.45
N LEU A 9 6.18 -10.25 -0.42
CA LEU A 9 6.89 -8.97 -0.47
C LEU A 9 8.40 -9.16 -0.66
N ASP A 10 8.99 -10.16 0.01
CA ASP A 10 10.38 -10.53 -0.17
C ASP A 10 10.68 -10.95 -1.62
N ILE A 11 9.83 -11.80 -2.20
CA ILE A 11 9.95 -12.22 -3.60
C ILE A 11 9.81 -11.03 -4.55
N ALA A 12 8.85 -10.13 -4.31
CA ALA A 12 8.64 -8.94 -5.14
C ALA A 12 9.87 -8.02 -5.11
N LEU A 13 10.39 -7.68 -3.93
CA LEU A 13 11.58 -6.85 -3.77
C LEU A 13 12.84 -7.49 -4.38
N GLY A 14 12.96 -8.82 -4.27
CA GLY A 14 14.10 -9.55 -4.83
C GLY A 14 14.09 -9.67 -6.36
N LYS A 15 12.91 -9.72 -6.99
CA LYS A 15 12.78 -9.86 -8.46
C LYS A 15 12.73 -8.52 -9.20
N ASP A 16 12.17 -7.50 -8.57
CA ASP A 16 12.00 -6.18 -9.17
C ASP A 16 12.82 -5.15 -8.41
N PRO A 17 13.92 -4.61 -8.98
CA PRO A 17 14.74 -3.60 -8.33
C PRO A 17 14.03 -2.25 -8.16
N SER A 18 12.94 -2.00 -8.90
CA SER A 18 12.13 -0.78 -8.78
C SER A 18 11.11 -0.84 -7.64
N ALA A 19 10.85 -2.04 -7.09
CA ALA A 19 9.81 -2.22 -6.10
C ALA A 19 10.15 -1.51 -4.79
N ILE A 20 9.17 -0.80 -4.24
CA ILE A 20 9.26 -0.10 -2.96
C ILE A 20 8.03 -0.44 -2.10
N ILE A 21 8.24 -0.52 -0.79
CA ILE A 21 7.20 -0.71 0.22
C ILE A 21 7.20 0.50 1.14
N PHE A 22 6.05 1.11 1.33
CA PHE A 22 5.92 2.29 2.16
C PHE A 22 4.54 2.37 2.82
N GLY A 23 4.50 3.06 3.94
CA GLY A 23 3.31 3.26 4.75
C GLY A 23 3.71 3.59 6.18
N GLU A 24 2.74 3.68 7.07
CA GLU A 24 3.01 3.89 8.49
C GLU A 24 3.64 2.63 9.11
N ASP A 25 4.71 2.81 9.88
CA ASP A 25 5.32 1.75 10.69
C ASP A 25 5.91 0.53 9.96
N VAL A 26 5.92 0.52 8.63
CA VAL A 26 6.43 -0.62 7.84
C VAL A 26 7.92 -0.87 8.01
N GLY A 27 8.70 0.15 8.38
CA GLY A 27 10.16 0.09 8.46
C GLY A 27 10.69 -0.88 9.50
N PHE A 28 10.09 -0.92 10.69
CA PHE A 28 10.48 -1.89 11.73
C PHE A 28 9.80 -3.27 11.56
N GLY A 29 8.85 -3.38 10.63
CA GLY A 29 8.15 -4.62 10.30
C GLY A 29 6.62 -4.53 10.23
N GLY A 30 6.04 -3.35 10.52
CA GLY A 30 4.61 -3.13 10.55
C GLY A 30 3.95 -3.68 11.82
N VAL A 31 2.81 -3.13 12.19
CA VAL A 31 2.06 -3.51 13.41
C VAL A 31 1.58 -4.98 13.38
N PHE A 32 1.43 -5.55 12.18
CA PHE A 32 1.10 -6.97 11.95
C PHE A 32 2.29 -7.83 11.48
N ARG A 33 3.53 -7.33 11.60
CA ARG A 33 4.77 -8.03 11.23
C ARG A 33 4.87 -8.45 9.75
N CYS A 34 4.07 -7.86 8.87
CA CYS A 34 4.04 -8.22 7.45
C CYS A 34 5.32 -7.80 6.70
N THR A 35 6.05 -6.79 7.17
CA THR A 35 7.28 -6.29 6.53
C THR A 35 8.54 -6.56 7.36
N LEU A 36 8.44 -7.41 8.38
CA LEU A 36 9.54 -7.72 9.31
C LEU A 36 10.80 -8.16 8.54
N GLY A 37 11.95 -7.55 8.87
CA GLY A 37 13.27 -7.85 8.29
C GLY A 37 13.49 -7.39 6.85
N LEU A 38 12.47 -6.85 6.17
CA LEU A 38 12.60 -6.43 4.77
C LEU A 38 13.46 -5.16 4.63
N GLN A 39 13.35 -4.20 5.56
CA GLN A 39 14.17 -3.00 5.54
C GLN A 39 15.66 -3.32 5.71
N ASP A 40 16.01 -4.22 6.63
CA ASP A 40 17.41 -4.64 6.84
C ASP A 40 17.97 -5.33 5.58
N LYS A 41 17.15 -6.11 4.88
CA LYS A 41 17.56 -6.87 3.69
C LYS A 41 17.66 -6.02 2.43
N TYR A 42 16.73 -5.09 2.21
CA TYR A 42 16.60 -4.33 0.95
C TYR A 42 16.95 -2.84 1.07
N GLY A 43 17.21 -2.37 2.29
CA GLY A 43 17.61 -1.00 2.57
C GLY A 43 16.42 -0.06 2.83
N LYS A 44 16.73 1.02 3.55
CA LYS A 44 15.80 2.09 3.93
C LYS A 44 15.20 2.85 2.74
N ASP A 45 15.83 2.80 1.56
CA ASP A 45 15.31 3.48 0.37
C ASP A 45 14.21 2.66 -0.33
N ARG A 46 14.08 1.38 0.01
CA ARG A 46 13.09 0.46 -0.58
C ARG A 46 11.99 0.04 0.37
N VAL A 47 12.23 0.08 1.68
CA VAL A 47 11.20 -0.17 2.70
C VAL A 47 11.28 0.97 3.72
N PHE A 48 10.30 1.87 3.74
CA PHE A 48 10.37 3.09 4.55
C PHE A 48 9.04 3.55 5.12
N ASN A 49 9.13 4.24 6.26
CA ASN A 49 7.98 4.87 6.88
C ASN A 49 7.58 6.14 6.13
N THR A 50 6.28 6.37 5.99
CA THR A 50 5.71 7.65 5.58
C THR A 50 5.32 8.47 6.81
N PRO A 51 5.07 9.79 6.67
CA PRO A 51 4.23 10.52 7.61
C PRO A 51 2.85 9.85 7.75
N LEU A 52 2.19 10.10 8.88
CA LEU A 52 0.87 9.55 9.22
C LEU A 52 -0.22 10.30 8.43
N CYS A 53 -0.50 9.84 7.20
CA CYS A 53 -1.38 10.52 6.25
C CYS A 53 -1.73 9.61 5.07
N GLU A 54 -2.91 8.99 5.09
CA GLU A 54 -3.32 7.97 4.11
C GLU A 54 -3.52 8.53 2.71
N GLN A 55 -4.08 9.73 2.59
CA GLN A 55 -4.17 10.43 1.30
C GLN A 55 -2.78 10.71 0.71
N GLY A 56 -1.79 10.99 1.57
CA GLY A 56 -0.39 11.17 1.18
C GLY A 56 0.22 9.85 0.71
N ILE A 57 -0.01 8.76 1.44
CA ILE A 57 0.43 7.41 1.07
C ILE A 57 -0.10 7.02 -0.32
N ALA A 58 -1.41 7.18 -0.55
CA ALA A 58 -2.01 6.82 -1.84
C ALA A 58 -1.50 7.72 -2.98
N GLY A 59 -1.50 9.04 -2.79
CA GLY A 59 -1.00 9.98 -3.81
C GLY A 59 0.48 9.77 -4.15
N PHE A 60 1.31 9.53 -3.13
CA PHE A 60 2.72 9.19 -3.31
C PHE A 60 2.87 7.90 -4.12
N GLY A 61 2.11 6.86 -3.78
CA GLY A 61 2.13 5.59 -4.50
C GLY A 61 1.73 5.72 -5.96
N ILE A 62 0.70 6.52 -6.27
CA ILE A 62 0.29 6.83 -7.65
C ILE A 62 1.45 7.49 -8.41
N GLY A 63 2.09 8.49 -7.81
CA GLY A 63 3.22 9.20 -8.42
C GLY A 63 4.42 8.28 -8.67
N ALA A 64 4.79 7.45 -7.69
CA ALA A 64 5.87 6.47 -7.82
C ALA A 64 5.58 5.44 -8.93
N ALA A 65 4.35 4.93 -8.98
CA ALA A 65 3.92 4.01 -10.03
C ALA A 65 3.94 4.66 -11.42
N ALA A 66 3.47 5.90 -11.54
CA ALA A 66 3.53 6.66 -12.79
C ALA A 66 4.97 6.97 -13.24
N ALA A 67 5.91 7.06 -12.31
CA ALA A 67 7.34 7.19 -12.58
C ALA A 67 8.04 5.86 -12.93
N GLY A 68 7.31 4.73 -12.90
CA GLY A 68 7.79 3.42 -13.32
C GLY A 68 8.18 2.46 -12.19
N SER A 69 8.06 2.86 -10.93
CA SER A 69 8.33 1.96 -9.79
C SER A 69 7.16 1.01 -9.52
N THR A 70 7.45 -0.21 -9.07
CA THR A 70 6.43 -1.02 -8.39
C THR A 70 6.17 -0.47 -6.99
N ALA A 71 5.02 0.19 -6.81
CA ALA A 71 4.67 0.89 -5.58
C ALA A 71 3.73 0.04 -4.72
N ILE A 72 4.21 -0.47 -3.58
CA ILE A 72 3.44 -1.30 -2.65
C ILE A 72 3.13 -0.50 -1.39
N ALA A 73 1.97 0.16 -1.39
CA ALA A 73 1.51 0.98 -0.27
C ALA A 73 0.82 0.13 0.82
N GLU A 74 1.10 0.40 2.09
CA GLU A 74 0.35 -0.13 3.23
C GLU A 74 -0.54 0.97 3.83
N ILE A 75 -1.85 0.69 3.90
CA ILE A 75 -2.79 1.40 4.78
C ILE A 75 -3.02 0.51 5.99
N GLN A 76 -2.82 1.02 7.20
CA GLN A 76 -2.65 0.18 8.39
C GLN A 76 -3.90 -0.69 8.69
N PHE A 77 -5.10 -0.11 8.56
CA PHE A 77 -6.39 -0.81 8.58
C PHE A 77 -7.30 -0.32 7.48
N ALA A 78 -8.15 -1.19 6.93
CA ALA A 78 -9.06 -0.85 5.85
C ALA A 78 -10.07 0.21 6.31
N ASP A 79 -10.36 0.28 7.61
CA ASP A 79 -11.11 1.34 8.28
C ASP A 79 -10.52 2.74 8.04
N TYR A 80 -9.20 2.84 7.83
CA TYR A 80 -8.47 4.10 7.61
C TYR A 80 -8.17 4.37 6.13
N ILE A 81 -8.75 3.61 5.19
CA ILE A 81 -8.53 3.85 3.76
C ILE A 81 -9.31 5.07 3.22
N PHE A 82 -10.32 5.53 3.95
CA PHE A 82 -11.24 6.55 3.46
C PHE A 82 -10.63 7.96 3.23
N PRO A 83 -9.63 8.44 4.00
CA PRO A 83 -8.91 9.66 3.63
C PRO A 83 -8.23 9.54 2.25
N ALA A 84 -7.80 8.34 1.85
CA ALA A 84 -7.23 8.06 0.53
C ALA A 84 -8.27 7.86 -0.58
N PHE A 85 -9.58 7.85 -0.26
CA PHE A 85 -10.63 7.44 -1.20
C PHE A 85 -10.66 8.32 -2.47
N ASP A 86 -10.45 9.62 -2.33
CA ASP A 86 -10.37 10.52 -3.50
C ASP A 86 -9.18 10.17 -4.42
N GLN A 87 -7.99 9.94 -3.85
CA GLN A 87 -6.82 9.51 -4.62
C GLN A 87 -7.07 8.16 -5.30
N LEU A 88 -7.73 7.21 -4.65
CA LEU A 88 -7.97 5.89 -5.24
C LEU A 88 -9.05 5.91 -6.32
N VAL A 89 -10.14 6.64 -6.09
CA VAL A 89 -11.31 6.66 -6.98
C VAL A 89 -11.17 7.67 -8.12
N ASN A 90 -10.74 8.89 -7.83
CA ASN A 90 -10.64 9.95 -8.86
C ASN A 90 -9.30 9.96 -9.57
N GLU A 91 -8.20 9.65 -8.88
CA GLU A 91 -6.87 9.66 -9.47
C GLU A 91 -6.46 8.28 -9.99
N ALA A 92 -6.25 7.28 -9.12
CA ALA A 92 -5.70 5.98 -9.49
C ALA A 92 -6.59 5.22 -10.49
N ALA A 93 -7.87 5.05 -10.17
CA ALA A 93 -8.79 4.27 -11.02
C ALA A 93 -8.98 4.88 -12.42
N LYS A 94 -8.82 6.21 -12.56
CA LYS A 94 -9.03 6.93 -13.83
C LYS A 94 -7.73 7.29 -14.53
N TYR A 95 -6.56 7.03 -13.94
CA TYR A 95 -5.26 7.53 -14.39
C TYR A 95 -4.93 7.14 -15.84
N ARG A 96 -5.12 5.86 -16.19
CA ARG A 96 -4.90 5.32 -17.54
C ARG A 96 -5.94 5.85 -18.53
N TYR A 97 -7.21 5.90 -18.11
CA TYR A 97 -8.33 6.31 -18.97
C TYR A 97 -8.23 7.78 -19.35
N ARG A 98 -8.03 8.67 -18.37
CA ARG A 98 -7.97 10.12 -18.59
C ARG A 98 -6.79 10.56 -19.47
N SER A 99 -5.74 9.74 -19.55
CA SER A 99 -4.54 10.04 -20.32
C SER A 99 -4.56 9.45 -21.74
N GLY A 100 -5.61 8.71 -22.13
CA GLY A 100 -5.59 7.93 -23.37
C GLY A 100 -4.45 6.93 -23.43
N ASN A 101 -4.07 6.35 -22.27
CA ASN A 101 -2.94 5.45 -22.09
C ASN A 101 -1.54 6.09 -22.28
N THR A 102 -1.43 7.42 -22.24
CA THR A 102 -0.11 8.10 -22.30
C THR A 102 0.64 8.00 -20.96
N PHE A 103 -0.10 7.90 -19.84
CA PHE A 103 0.43 7.63 -18.50
C PHE A 103 -0.50 6.69 -17.74
N ASP A 104 0.04 5.88 -16.83
CA ASP A 104 -0.73 5.02 -15.95
C ASP A 104 -0.03 4.80 -14.61
N CYS A 105 -0.76 4.27 -13.62
CA CYS A 105 -0.23 3.88 -12.32
C CYS A 105 -0.49 2.38 -12.05
N GLY A 106 -0.42 1.55 -13.09
CA GLY A 106 -0.77 0.11 -13.02
C GLY A 106 0.15 -0.71 -12.11
N ASN A 107 1.34 -0.20 -11.82
CA ASN A 107 2.31 -0.81 -10.89
C ASN A 107 2.05 -0.44 -9.42
N LEU A 108 0.93 0.22 -9.11
CA LEU A 108 0.48 0.47 -7.74
C LEU A 108 -0.29 -0.73 -7.18
N THR A 109 0.06 -1.14 -5.97
CA THR A 109 -0.75 -2.03 -5.13
C THR A 109 -0.94 -1.38 -3.77
N VAL A 110 -2.20 -1.25 -3.33
CA VAL A 110 -2.54 -0.84 -1.96
C VAL A 110 -2.98 -2.07 -1.19
N ARG A 111 -2.29 -2.39 -0.10
CA ARG A 111 -2.65 -3.47 0.81
C ARG A 111 -3.05 -2.91 2.17
N SER A 112 -4.02 -3.58 2.80
CA SER A 112 -4.52 -3.18 4.12
C SER A 112 -5.02 -4.39 4.91
N THR A 113 -5.07 -4.27 6.23
CA THR A 113 -5.75 -5.27 7.07
C THR A 113 -7.26 -5.07 7.00
N TRP A 114 -8.02 -6.17 6.94
CA TRP A 114 -9.43 -6.14 6.55
C TRP A 114 -10.25 -7.11 7.41
N GLY A 115 -11.48 -6.72 7.71
CA GLY A 115 -12.50 -7.57 8.31
C GLY A 115 -12.44 -7.66 9.84
N ALA A 116 -13.47 -8.31 10.39
CA ALA A 116 -13.67 -8.42 11.83
C ALA A 116 -12.58 -9.24 12.52
N VAL A 117 -12.13 -8.75 13.68
CA VAL A 117 -11.13 -9.41 14.55
C VAL A 117 -11.68 -9.79 15.93
N GLY A 118 -13.01 -9.82 16.07
CA GLY A 118 -13.72 -10.18 17.32
C GLY A 118 -13.88 -9.02 18.31
N HIS A 119 -12.85 -8.20 18.51
CA HIS A 119 -12.86 -7.06 19.46
C HIS A 119 -12.39 -5.74 18.83
N GLY A 120 -12.44 -5.62 17.50
CA GLY A 120 -11.93 -4.45 16.77
C GLY A 120 -12.79 -3.19 16.88
N GLY A 121 -14.04 -3.32 17.34
CA GLY A 121 -14.98 -2.21 17.42
C GLY A 121 -15.25 -1.58 16.04
N LEU A 122 -15.49 -0.27 16.02
CA LEU A 122 -15.91 0.46 14.82
C LEU A 122 -14.79 0.65 13.79
N TYR A 123 -13.53 0.69 14.23
CA TYR A 123 -12.41 1.19 13.42
C TYR A 123 -11.27 0.17 13.23
N HIS A 124 -11.53 -1.11 13.52
CA HIS A 124 -10.62 -2.22 13.22
C HIS A 124 -11.40 -3.49 12.82
N SER A 125 -12.51 -3.32 12.11
CA SER A 125 -13.40 -4.44 11.73
C SER A 125 -14.07 -4.29 10.38
N GLN A 126 -13.88 -3.18 9.67
CA GLN A 126 -14.66 -2.89 8.48
C GLN A 126 -14.28 -3.75 7.27
N CYS A 127 -15.28 -3.89 6.40
CA CYS A 127 -15.19 -4.54 5.10
C CYS A 127 -15.61 -3.52 4.01
N PRO A 128 -14.72 -2.62 3.56
CA PRO A 128 -15.09 -1.49 2.70
C PRO A 128 -15.15 -1.83 1.20
N GLU A 129 -15.07 -3.10 0.80
CA GLU A 129 -14.99 -3.51 -0.61
C GLU A 129 -16.17 -3.00 -1.46
N ALA A 130 -17.37 -2.87 -0.88
CA ALA A 130 -18.52 -2.34 -1.59
C ALA A 130 -18.36 -0.86 -2.00
N TYR A 131 -17.53 -0.09 -1.29
CA TYR A 131 -17.22 1.29 -1.70
C TYR A 131 -16.27 1.35 -2.91
N PHE A 132 -15.52 0.28 -3.18
CA PHE A 132 -14.56 0.18 -4.28
C PHE A 132 -15.05 -0.66 -5.47
N ALA A 133 -16.27 -1.21 -5.39
CA ALA A 133 -16.84 -2.15 -6.37
C ALA A 133 -17.27 -1.50 -7.70
#